data_AF-A0A0N4WIM2-F1
#
_entry.id   AF-A0A0N4WIM2-F1
#
_cell.length_a   1.000
_cell.length_b   1.000
_cell.length_c   1.000
_cell.angle_alpha   90.00
_cell.angle_beta   90.00
_cell.angle_gamma   90.00
#
_symmetry.space_group_name_H-M   'P 1'
#
loop_
_entity.id
_entity.type
_entity.pdbx_description
1 polymer ?
#
loop_
_entity_poly.entity_id
_entity_poly.type
_entity_poly.pdbx_seq_one_letter_code
_entity_poly.pdbx_strand_id
1 'polypeptide(L)'
;MKTAFIVFILTAVMTNGYGRMWGHGGHRDHHHHHHHHHHHHGPPMPPYLRNASEEARREYRKIMSNDTLTIAQQKKEIEDWAKKNKIEEQVKEFDANMTKHRDEVRKNVTSLINFLSKALEQSSKILDDENQTRPQMKEKMKQLVATFPEAFNTLKFAFGQYKPERGPHGHKHHGRRIGWLSDGDDSNDSWE
;
A
#
# COMPACT_ATOMS: atom_id res chain seq x y z
N MET A 1 20.46 -22.90 -14.09
CA MET A 1 19.59 -22.24 -13.09
C MET A 1 19.70 -20.74 -13.30
N LYS A 2 18.64 -20.06 -13.74
CA LYS A 2 18.65 -18.63 -14.07
C LYS A 2 18.12 -17.87 -12.85
N THR A 3 19.02 -17.35 -12.02
CA THR A 3 18.67 -16.55 -10.84
C THR A 3 17.92 -15.29 -11.29
N ALA A 4 16.66 -15.18 -10.89
CA ALA A 4 15.80 -14.04 -11.17
C ALA A 4 16.20 -12.87 -10.25
N PHE A 5 16.49 -11.72 -10.84
CA PHE A 5 16.87 -10.50 -10.15
C PHE A 5 15.95 -9.39 -10.63
N ILE A 6 15.10 -8.90 -9.75
CA ILE A 6 14.03 -7.96 -10.08
C ILE A 6 14.45 -6.60 -9.52
N VAL A 7 14.70 -5.63 -10.41
CA VAL A 7 14.86 -4.22 -10.04
C VAL A 7 13.48 -3.65 -9.65
N PHE A 8 13.46 -2.57 -8.87
CA PHE A 8 12.36 -1.91 -8.15
C PHE A 8 11.03 -1.59 -8.91
N ILE A 9 10.88 -2.02 -10.16
CA ILE A 9 9.80 -1.58 -11.07
C ILE A 9 8.43 -2.10 -10.64
N LEU A 10 8.33 -3.34 -10.14
CA LEU A 10 7.03 -3.92 -9.80
C LEU A 10 6.36 -3.31 -8.56
N THR A 11 7.12 -2.77 -7.60
CA THR A 11 6.53 -2.11 -6.43
C THR A 11 5.90 -0.78 -6.86
N ALA A 12 6.57 0.02 -7.68
CA ALA A 12 6.01 1.27 -8.21
C ALA A 12 4.76 1.05 -9.07
N VAL A 13 4.69 -0.03 -9.85
CA VAL A 13 3.52 -0.35 -10.71
C VAL A 13 2.30 -0.84 -9.90
N MET A 14 2.52 -1.48 -8.74
CA MET A 14 1.42 -2.02 -7.92
C MET A 14 0.96 -1.09 -6.79
N THR A 15 1.81 -0.20 -6.27
CA THR A 15 1.42 0.77 -5.23
C THR A 15 0.91 2.10 -5.80
N ASN A 16 1.28 2.42 -7.05
CA ASN A 16 0.66 3.52 -7.78
C ASN A 16 -0.35 2.92 -8.75
N GLY A 17 -1.64 3.04 -8.40
CA GLY A 17 -2.71 2.81 -9.36
C GLY A 17 -2.43 3.58 -10.66
N TYR A 18 -2.88 3.00 -11.78
CA TYR A 18 -2.75 3.44 -13.16
C TYR A 18 -3.34 4.85 -13.47
N GLY A 19 -3.07 5.86 -12.66
CA GLY A 19 -3.51 7.22 -12.85
C GLY A 19 -2.36 8.18 -12.61
N ARG A 20 -2.04 8.99 -13.63
CA ARG A 20 -1.08 10.11 -13.66
C ARG A 20 0.33 9.78 -14.17
N MET A 21 0.41 9.05 -15.28
CA MET A 21 1.40 9.35 -16.31
C MET A 21 0.76 10.41 -17.23
N TRP A 22 1.24 11.65 -17.16
CA TRP A 22 0.99 12.73 -18.14
C TRP A 22 -0.45 13.26 -18.27
N GLY A 23 -0.71 14.40 -17.61
CA GLY A 23 -1.95 15.17 -17.81
C GLY A 23 -1.76 16.63 -17.40
N HIS A 24 -1.30 17.45 -18.33
CA HIS A 24 -1.42 18.91 -18.28
C HIS A 24 -2.91 19.28 -18.34
N GLY A 25 -3.40 20.01 -17.34
CA GLY A 25 -4.76 20.55 -17.33
C GLY A 25 -4.81 21.77 -16.41
N GLY A 26 -4.60 22.95 -16.98
CA GLY A 26 -4.66 24.20 -16.24
C GLY A 26 -6.11 24.58 -15.91
N HIS A 27 -6.39 24.78 -14.64
CA HIS A 27 -7.51 25.61 -14.18
C HIS A 27 -7.00 26.57 -13.11
N ARG A 28 -6.99 27.85 -13.49
CA ARG A 28 -6.84 28.99 -12.59
C ARG A 28 -8.22 29.24 -12.01
N ASP A 29 -8.37 29.07 -10.70
CA ASP A 29 -9.20 29.94 -9.88
C ASP A 29 -8.64 29.93 -8.45
N HIS A 30 -8.42 31.13 -7.93
CA HIS A 30 -7.63 31.39 -6.73
C HIS A 30 -8.48 31.23 -5.48
N HIS A 31 -8.20 30.20 -4.68
CA HIS A 31 -8.54 30.17 -3.26
C HIS A 31 -7.30 29.81 -2.45
N HIS A 32 -6.90 30.74 -1.58
CA HIS A 32 -5.80 30.58 -0.64
C HIS A 32 -6.13 29.49 0.37
N HIS A 33 -5.64 28.27 0.12
CA HIS A 33 -5.55 27.21 1.10
C HIS A 33 -4.07 26.87 1.29
N HIS A 34 -3.67 26.70 2.56
CA HIS A 34 -2.33 26.30 2.95
C HIS A 34 -1.96 25.00 2.23
N HIS A 35 -1.17 25.12 1.16
CA HIS A 35 -0.60 23.97 0.49
C HIS A 35 0.48 23.38 1.39
N HIS A 36 0.10 22.38 2.18
CA HIS A 36 1.04 21.33 2.50
C HIS A 36 1.51 20.76 1.17
N HIS A 37 2.72 21.16 0.75
CA HIS A 37 3.45 20.46 -0.28
C HIS A 37 3.67 19.04 0.23
N HIS A 38 2.74 18.15 -0.11
CA HIS A 38 3.03 16.73 -0.13
C HIS A 38 4.12 16.55 -1.17
N HIS A 39 5.37 16.60 -0.71
CA HIS A 39 6.48 16.12 -1.48
C HIS A 39 6.11 14.69 -1.88
N HIS A 40 5.81 14.51 -3.17
CA HIS A 40 5.73 13.18 -3.76
C HIS A 40 7.13 12.60 -3.66
N HIS A 41 7.41 11.97 -2.52
CA HIS A 41 8.58 11.14 -2.35
C HIS A 41 8.37 9.99 -3.32
N GLY A 42 9.03 10.09 -4.48
CA GLY A 42 9.29 8.91 -5.28
C GLY A 42 9.85 7.80 -4.39
N PRO A 43 9.74 6.54 -4.82
CA PRO A 43 10.21 5.42 -4.03
C PRO A 43 11.60 5.69 -3.44
N PRO A 44 11.83 5.37 -2.15
CA PRO A 44 13.06 5.73 -1.47
C PRO A 44 14.26 5.19 -2.24
N MET A 45 15.26 6.04 -2.45
CA MET A 45 16.49 5.66 -3.15
C MET A 45 17.15 4.46 -2.45
N PRO A 46 17.69 3.47 -3.21
CA PRO A 46 18.41 2.36 -2.62
C PRO A 46 19.48 2.80 -1.62
N PRO A 47 19.63 2.14 -0.46
CA PRO A 47 20.55 2.56 0.59
C PRO A 47 22.01 2.69 0.12
N TYR A 48 22.45 1.84 -0.81
CA TYR A 48 23.81 1.89 -1.35
C TYR A 48 24.12 3.19 -2.11
N LEU A 49 23.10 3.91 -2.57
CA LEU A 49 23.30 5.23 -3.21
C LEU A 49 23.69 6.31 -2.22
N ARG A 50 23.52 6.13 -0.90
CA ARG A 50 23.91 7.14 0.10
C ARG A 50 25.42 7.39 0.13
N ASN A 51 26.23 6.42 -0.28
CA ASN A 51 27.69 6.58 -0.31
C ASN A 51 28.23 6.79 -1.74
N ALA A 52 27.37 6.73 -2.75
CA ALA A 52 27.74 7.00 -4.14
C ALA A 52 27.87 8.51 -4.41
N SER A 53 28.71 8.88 -5.38
CA SER A 53 28.86 10.28 -5.83
C SER A 53 27.56 10.84 -6.41
N GLU A 54 27.45 12.17 -6.50
CA GLU A 54 26.28 12.81 -7.11
C GLU A 54 26.11 12.44 -8.59
N GLU A 55 27.22 12.30 -9.31
CA GLU A 55 27.28 11.82 -10.68
C GLU A 55 26.73 10.40 -10.78
N ALA A 56 27.19 9.49 -9.92
CA ALA A 56 26.73 8.11 -9.89
C ALA A 56 25.22 8.03 -9.61
N ARG A 57 24.71 8.84 -8.67
CA ARG A 57 23.27 8.94 -8.39
C ARG A 57 22.46 9.48 -9.57
N ARG A 58 23.01 10.47 -10.31
CA ARG A 58 22.37 11.02 -11.52
C ARG A 58 22.28 9.98 -12.62
N GLU A 59 23.37 9.24 -12.86
CA GLU A 59 23.40 8.13 -13.83
C GLU A 59 22.40 7.04 -13.47
N TYR A 60 22.39 6.61 -12.20
CA TYR A 60 21.42 5.63 -11.70
C TYR A 60 19.98 6.08 -11.95
N ARG A 61 19.63 7.33 -11.59
CA ARG A 61 18.29 7.88 -11.81
C ARG A 61 17.92 7.89 -13.28
N LYS A 62 18.85 8.24 -14.18
CA LYS A 62 18.62 8.25 -15.63
C LYS A 62 18.29 6.85 -16.17
N ILE A 63 19.00 5.82 -15.69
CA ILE A 63 18.72 4.42 -16.07
C ILE A 63 17.33 4.02 -15.59
N MET A 64 17.00 4.32 -14.32
CA MET A 64 15.72 3.96 -13.70
C MET A 64 14.51 4.70 -14.27
N SER A 65 14.70 5.93 -14.75
CA SER A 65 13.63 6.73 -15.36
C SER A 65 13.47 6.49 -16.86
N ASN A 66 14.30 5.63 -17.46
CA ASN A 66 14.23 5.35 -18.89
C ASN A 66 13.07 4.40 -19.21
N ASP A 67 11.99 4.96 -19.72
CA ASP A 67 10.75 4.25 -20.09
C ASP A 67 10.85 3.46 -21.40
N THR A 68 11.92 3.63 -22.16
CA THR A 68 12.16 2.90 -23.41
C THR A 68 12.87 1.55 -23.21
N LEU A 69 13.55 1.38 -22.08
CA LEU A 69 14.29 0.15 -21.78
C LEU A 69 13.37 -0.91 -21.19
N THR A 70 13.54 -2.15 -21.64
CA THR A 70 12.97 -3.30 -20.94
C THR A 70 13.60 -3.45 -19.56
N ILE A 71 12.89 -4.11 -18.64
CA ILE A 71 13.38 -4.41 -17.29
C ILE A 71 14.74 -5.14 -17.32
N ALA A 72 14.92 -6.06 -18.26
CA ALA A 72 16.16 -6.81 -18.42
C ALA A 72 17.32 -5.91 -18.91
N GLN A 73 17.03 -4.95 -19.78
CA GLN A 73 18.01 -3.97 -20.24
C GLN A 73 18.39 -2.99 -19.13
N GLN A 74 17.41 -2.42 -18.42
CA GLN A 74 17.68 -1.58 -17.24
C GLN A 74 18.55 -2.32 -16.23
N LYS A 75 18.26 -3.60 -15.98
CA LYS A 75 19.09 -4.43 -15.09
C LYS A 75 20.53 -4.50 -15.56
N LYS A 76 20.75 -4.80 -16.84
CA LYS A 76 22.10 -4.87 -17.41
C LYS A 76 22.83 -3.52 -17.29
N GLU A 77 22.14 -2.42 -17.54
CA GLU A 77 22.72 -1.07 -17.37
C GLU A 77 23.07 -0.77 -15.90
N ILE A 78 22.25 -1.21 -14.93
CA ILE A 78 22.58 -1.10 -13.50
C ILE A 78 23.78 -1.97 -13.12
N GLU A 79 23.90 -3.18 -13.66
CA GLU A 79 25.08 -4.05 -13.43
C GLU A 79 26.36 -3.40 -13.95
N ASP A 80 26.32 -2.81 -15.14
CA ASP A 80 27.47 -2.12 -15.75
C ASP A 80 27.77 -0.79 -15.03
N TRP A 81 26.76 -0.05 -14.62
CA TRP A 81 26.89 1.14 -13.75
C TRP A 81 27.51 0.78 -12.39
N ALA A 82 27.12 -0.35 -11.80
CA ALA A 82 27.66 -0.80 -10.51
C ALA A 82 29.15 -1.11 -10.63
N LYS A 83 29.59 -1.76 -11.72
CA LYS A 83 31.01 -2.01 -12.03
C LYS A 83 31.81 -0.73 -12.18
N LYS A 84 31.27 0.23 -12.94
CA LYS A 84 31.90 1.55 -13.14
C LYS A 84 32.13 2.27 -11.81
N ASN A 85 31.20 2.12 -10.86
CA ASN A 85 31.23 2.79 -9.56
C ASN A 85 31.82 1.93 -8.43
N LYS A 86 32.27 0.71 -8.71
CA LYS A 86 32.87 -0.23 -7.74
C LYS A 86 31.96 -0.57 -6.54
N ILE A 87 30.66 -0.74 -6.80
CA ILE A 87 29.62 -1.03 -5.80
C ILE A 87 28.82 -2.29 -6.14
N GLU A 88 29.39 -3.19 -6.94
CA GLU A 88 28.74 -4.41 -7.43
C GLU A 88 28.18 -5.27 -6.31
N GLU A 89 28.95 -5.47 -5.24
CA GLU A 89 28.54 -6.31 -4.12
C GLU A 89 27.35 -5.72 -3.36
N GLN A 90 27.32 -4.39 -3.18
CA GLN A 90 26.22 -3.69 -2.53
C GLN A 90 24.92 -3.77 -3.36
N VAL A 91 25.05 -3.69 -4.69
CA VAL A 91 23.92 -3.83 -5.61
C VAL A 91 23.40 -5.28 -5.61
N LYS A 92 24.29 -6.27 -5.68
CA LYS A 92 23.92 -7.70 -5.62
C LYS A 92 23.22 -8.07 -4.31
N GLU A 93 23.75 -7.60 -3.18
CA GLU A 93 23.15 -7.84 -1.86
C GLU A 93 21.75 -7.24 -1.77
N PHE A 94 21.59 -5.99 -2.24
CA PHE A 94 20.30 -5.32 -2.28
C PHE A 94 19.29 -6.06 -3.17
N ASP A 95 19.70 -6.51 -4.35
CA ASP A 95 18.83 -7.25 -5.27
C ASP A 95 18.40 -8.61 -4.69
N ALA A 96 19.31 -9.30 -4.00
CA ALA A 96 18.99 -10.56 -3.31
C ALA A 96 17.99 -10.34 -2.17
N ASN A 97 18.20 -9.31 -1.35
CA ASN A 97 17.27 -8.94 -0.28
C ASN A 97 15.89 -8.56 -0.84
N MET A 98 15.87 -7.81 -1.94
CA MET A 98 14.61 -7.39 -2.56
C MET A 98 13.85 -8.54 -3.21
N THR A 99 14.55 -9.52 -3.75
CA THR A 99 13.94 -10.75 -4.27
C THR A 99 13.27 -11.53 -3.13
N LYS A 100 13.99 -11.74 -2.03
CA LYS A 100 13.45 -12.40 -0.83
C LYS A 100 12.23 -11.68 -0.29
N HIS A 101 12.31 -10.36 -0.10
CA HIS A 101 11.20 -9.57 0.40
C HIS A 101 9.97 -9.65 -0.51
N ARG A 102 10.15 -9.65 -1.84
CA ARG A 102 9.04 -9.81 -2.78
C ARG A 102 8.38 -11.18 -2.70
N ASP A 103 9.17 -12.23 -2.54
CA ASP A 103 8.63 -13.58 -2.38
C ASP A 103 7.84 -13.72 -1.06
N GLU A 104 8.33 -13.10 0.02
CA GLU A 104 7.60 -13.01 1.29
C GLU A 104 6.29 -12.23 1.15
N VAL A 105 6.30 -11.05 0.52
CA VAL A 105 5.09 -10.27 0.24
C VAL A 105 4.12 -11.06 -0.63
N ARG A 106 4.59 -11.70 -1.70
CA ARG A 106 3.76 -12.52 -2.59
C ARG A 106 3.10 -13.67 -1.81
N LYS A 107 3.86 -14.35 -0.96
CA LYS A 107 3.34 -15.42 -0.10
C LYS A 107 2.27 -14.90 0.85
N ASN A 108 2.52 -13.77 1.51
CA ASN A 108 1.58 -13.16 2.46
C ASN A 108 0.29 -12.72 1.78
N VAL A 109 0.37 -12.07 0.61
CA VAL A 109 -0.80 -11.67 -0.17
C VAL A 109 -1.57 -12.89 -0.69
N THR A 110 -0.89 -13.94 -1.12
CA THR A 110 -1.56 -15.18 -1.54
C THR A 110 -2.33 -15.82 -0.38
N SER A 111 -1.71 -15.86 0.80
CA SER A 111 -2.34 -16.33 2.03
C SER A 111 -3.58 -15.50 2.37
N LEU A 112 -3.46 -14.16 2.33
CA LEU A 112 -4.54 -13.22 2.54
C LEU A 112 -5.72 -13.49 1.60
N ILE A 113 -5.47 -13.61 0.29
CA ILE A 113 -6.50 -13.89 -0.71
C ILE A 113 -7.28 -15.18 -0.38
N ASN A 114 -6.58 -16.24 0.02
CA ASN A 114 -7.22 -17.50 0.42
C ASN A 114 -8.11 -17.34 1.67
N PHE A 115 -7.73 -16.45 2.59
CA PHE A 115 -8.53 -16.17 3.79
C PHE A 115 -9.66 -15.17 3.56
N LEU A 116 -9.58 -14.28 2.56
CA LEU A 116 -10.59 -13.26 2.31
C LEU A 116 -11.98 -13.85 2.08
N SER A 117 -12.10 -14.88 1.25
CA SER A 117 -13.39 -15.53 0.98
C SER A 117 -14.00 -16.13 2.24
N LYS A 118 -13.17 -16.79 3.06
CA LYS A 118 -13.61 -17.38 4.34
C LYS A 118 -14.01 -16.30 5.35
N ALA A 119 -13.23 -15.23 5.46
CA ALA A 119 -13.53 -14.12 6.35
C ALA A 119 -14.82 -13.41 5.95
N LEU A 120 -15.08 -13.24 4.65
CA LEU A 120 -16.33 -12.70 4.13
C LEU A 120 -17.52 -13.58 4.49
N GLU A 121 -17.43 -14.89 4.25
CA GLU A 121 -18.49 -15.84 4.57
C GLU A 121 -18.83 -15.86 6.07
N GLN A 122 -17.81 -15.91 6.93
CA GLN A 122 -17.99 -15.87 8.39
C GLN A 122 -18.57 -14.52 8.85
N SER A 123 -18.18 -13.42 8.22
CA SER A 123 -18.74 -12.10 8.51
C SER A 123 -20.22 -12.02 8.15
N SER A 124 -20.61 -12.50 6.96
CA SER A 124 -22.01 -12.55 6.53
C SER A 124 -22.85 -13.40 7.49
N LYS A 125 -22.37 -14.60 7.88
CA LYS A 125 -23.09 -15.44 8.87
C LYS A 125 -23.33 -14.72 10.21
N ILE A 126 -22.38 -13.89 10.65
CA ILE A 126 -22.55 -13.09 11.86
C ILE A 126 -23.51 -11.93 11.62
N LEU A 127 -23.49 -11.28 10.46
CA LEU A 127 -24.34 -10.12 10.20
C LEU A 127 -25.79 -10.48 9.87
N ASP A 128 -26.01 -11.66 9.26
CA ASP A 128 -27.31 -12.15 8.83
C ASP A 128 -28.03 -12.99 9.92
N ASP A 129 -27.36 -13.28 11.04
CA ASP A 129 -27.97 -13.97 12.19
C ASP A 129 -28.85 -12.99 13.00
N GLU A 130 -30.15 -13.03 12.72
CA GLU A 130 -31.19 -12.21 13.36
C GLU A 130 -31.50 -12.63 14.82
N ASN A 131 -31.01 -13.80 15.27
CA ASN A 131 -31.32 -14.33 16.60
C ASN A 131 -30.39 -13.80 17.71
N GLN A 132 -29.51 -12.86 17.40
CA GLN A 132 -28.56 -12.29 18.35
C GLN A 132 -28.79 -10.80 18.58
N THR A 133 -28.34 -10.32 19.74
CA THR A 133 -28.34 -8.90 20.09
C THR A 133 -27.14 -8.17 19.48
N ARG A 134 -27.24 -6.84 19.33
CA ARG A 134 -26.13 -6.00 18.84
C ARG A 134 -24.83 -6.17 19.65
N PRO A 135 -24.83 -6.25 20.99
CA PRO A 135 -23.59 -6.51 21.73
C PRO A 135 -22.98 -7.88 21.44
N GLN A 136 -23.80 -8.93 21.32
CA GLN A 136 -23.33 -10.30 21.02
C GLN A 136 -22.69 -10.40 19.65
N MET A 137 -23.33 -9.80 18.64
CA MET A 137 -22.75 -9.70 17.32
C MET A 137 -21.35 -9.03 17.46
N LYS A 138 -21.16 -8.00 18.33
CA LYS A 138 -19.93 -7.15 18.40
C LYS A 138 -18.77 -7.93 18.90
N GLU A 139 -19.05 -8.74 19.89
CA GLU A 139 -18.10 -9.68 20.41
C GLU A 139 -17.71 -10.74 19.35
N LYS A 140 -18.68 -11.36 18.65
CA LYS A 140 -18.39 -12.34 17.59
C LYS A 140 -17.53 -11.74 16.47
N MET A 141 -17.85 -10.52 16.02
CA MET A 141 -17.08 -9.84 14.98
C MET A 141 -15.67 -9.47 15.46
N LYS A 142 -15.52 -8.99 16.69
CA LYS A 142 -14.21 -8.68 17.29
C LYS A 142 -13.32 -9.91 17.36
N GLN A 143 -13.87 -11.05 17.78
CA GLN A 143 -13.15 -12.34 17.82
C GLN A 143 -12.73 -12.79 16.42
N LEU A 144 -13.60 -12.62 15.43
CA LEU A 144 -13.31 -12.97 14.05
C LEU A 144 -12.20 -12.09 13.45
N VAL A 145 -12.25 -10.76 13.70
CA VAL A 145 -11.20 -9.81 13.31
C VAL A 145 -9.86 -10.17 13.93
N ALA A 146 -9.85 -10.54 15.22
CA ALA A 146 -8.62 -10.94 15.92
C ALA A 146 -7.97 -12.19 15.32
N THR A 147 -8.73 -13.04 14.62
CA THR A 147 -8.20 -14.25 13.98
C THR A 147 -7.48 -13.92 12.66
N PHE A 148 -7.93 -12.91 11.91
CA PHE A 148 -7.38 -12.54 10.59
C PHE A 148 -7.42 -11.02 10.33
N PRO A 149 -6.63 -10.22 11.06
CA PRO A 149 -6.76 -8.76 11.02
C PRO A 149 -6.52 -8.16 9.62
N GLU A 150 -5.57 -8.68 8.85
CA GLU A 150 -5.27 -8.20 7.50
C GLU A 150 -6.41 -8.46 6.51
N ALA A 151 -7.09 -9.61 6.64
CA ALA A 151 -8.25 -9.97 5.82
C ALA A 151 -9.39 -8.98 6.07
N PHE A 152 -9.64 -8.65 7.34
CA PHE A 152 -10.68 -7.71 7.72
C PHE A 152 -10.38 -6.27 7.28
N ASN A 153 -9.14 -5.83 7.37
CA ASN A 153 -8.74 -4.51 6.86
C ASN A 153 -8.97 -4.41 5.34
N THR A 154 -8.65 -5.47 4.61
CA THR A 154 -8.88 -5.53 3.16
C THR A 154 -10.37 -5.58 2.83
N LEU A 155 -11.17 -6.37 3.55
CA LEU A 155 -12.62 -6.39 3.40
C LEU A 155 -13.24 -5.02 3.73
N LYS A 156 -12.81 -4.35 4.79
CA LYS A 156 -13.22 -2.98 5.14
C LYS A 156 -13.00 -2.03 3.98
N PHE A 157 -11.80 -2.07 3.39
CA PHE A 157 -11.46 -1.27 2.22
C PHE A 157 -12.37 -1.58 1.04
N ALA A 158 -12.56 -2.87 0.71
CA ALA A 158 -13.41 -3.32 -0.38
C ALA A 158 -14.88 -2.89 -0.21
N PHE A 159 -15.47 -3.12 0.96
CA PHE A 159 -16.83 -2.66 1.27
C PHE A 159 -16.96 -1.14 1.17
N GLY A 160 -15.91 -0.39 1.55
CA GLY A 160 -15.87 1.06 1.40
C GLY A 160 -16.07 1.54 -0.04
N GLN A 161 -15.61 0.77 -1.03
CA GLN A 161 -15.75 1.11 -2.45
C GLN A 161 -17.19 1.02 -2.97
N TYR A 162 -18.03 0.19 -2.33
CA TYR A 162 -19.40 -0.06 -2.77
C TYR A 162 -20.46 0.56 -1.84
N LYS A 163 -20.02 1.27 -0.78
CA LYS A 163 -20.95 2.00 0.09
C LYS A 163 -21.40 3.28 -0.62
N PRO A 164 -22.70 3.62 -0.54
CA PRO A 164 -23.17 4.91 -1.03
C PRO A 164 -22.35 6.04 -0.40
N GLU A 165 -21.85 6.95 -1.23
CA GLU A 165 -21.21 8.16 -0.76
C GLU A 165 -22.21 8.91 0.14
N ARG A 166 -21.76 9.31 1.33
CA ARG A 166 -22.58 10.16 2.18
C ARG A 166 -22.81 11.47 1.41
N GLY A 167 -24.05 11.73 1.03
CA GLY A 167 -24.42 12.86 0.20
C GLY A 167 -24.00 14.22 0.77
N PRO A 168 -24.10 15.30 -0.02
CA PRO A 168 -23.43 16.59 0.23
C PRO A 168 -23.93 17.38 1.45
N HIS A 169 -24.82 16.84 2.29
CA HIS A 169 -25.43 17.53 3.42
C HIS A 169 -25.37 16.67 4.68
N GLY A 170 -24.19 16.64 5.31
CA GLY A 170 -23.94 15.88 6.54
C GLY A 170 -23.08 16.63 7.55
N HIS A 171 -23.25 17.94 7.69
CA HIS A 171 -22.69 18.67 8.82
C HIS A 171 -23.55 18.47 10.07
N LYS A 172 -22.90 17.96 11.12
CA LYS A 172 -23.34 17.95 12.53
C LYS A 172 -24.58 17.13 12.85
N HIS A 173 -24.41 15.83 13.12
CA HIS A 173 -25.06 15.18 14.27
C HIS A 173 -24.21 13.98 14.71
N HIS A 174 -24.09 13.82 16.03
CA HIS A 174 -23.34 12.77 16.73
C HIS A 174 -23.43 11.42 16.00
N GLY A 175 -22.27 10.92 15.59
CA GLY A 175 -22.18 9.76 14.73
C GLY A 175 -22.88 8.55 15.34
N ARG A 176 -23.90 8.02 14.65
CA ARG A 176 -24.16 6.58 14.67
C ARG A 176 -22.96 5.91 14.01
N ARG A 177 -21.94 5.73 14.85
CA ARG A 177 -20.70 5.01 14.63
C ARG A 177 -21.10 3.59 14.24
N ILE A 178 -20.57 3.07 13.13
CA ILE A 178 -20.61 1.63 12.87
C ILE A 178 -19.80 1.01 14.02
N GLY A 179 -20.48 0.52 15.05
CA GLY A 179 -19.90 0.14 16.35
C GLY A 179 -18.91 -1.02 16.35
N TRP A 180 -18.46 -1.45 15.17
CA TRP A 180 -17.82 -2.73 14.89
C TRP A 180 -16.38 -2.60 14.42
N LEU A 181 -16.01 -1.40 13.97
CA LEU A 181 -14.69 -1.08 13.42
C LEU A 181 -14.10 0.19 14.05
N SER A 182 -14.41 0.41 15.33
CA SER A 182 -13.71 1.41 16.13
C SER A 182 -12.58 0.68 16.83
N ASP A 183 -11.35 1.03 16.45
CA ASP A 183 -10.16 0.68 17.19
C ASP A 183 -10.34 1.11 18.66
N GLY A 184 -9.93 0.23 19.57
CA GLY A 184 -10.20 0.31 20.99
C GLY A 184 -9.45 1.46 21.65
N ASP A 185 -10.11 2.61 21.75
CA ASP A 185 -9.78 3.67 22.70
C ASP A 185 -11.09 4.26 23.24
N ASP A 186 -11.75 3.49 24.11
CA ASP A 186 -12.87 3.97 24.94
C ASP A 186 -12.30 4.43 26.29
N SER A 187 -11.59 5.57 26.28
CA SER A 187 -11.44 6.36 27.50
C SER A 187 -12.78 7.04 27.78
N ASN A 188 -13.55 6.38 28.64
CA ASN A 188 -14.45 6.97 29.63
C ASN A 188 -15.10 8.32 29.26
N ASP A 189 -16.31 8.28 28.70
CA ASP A 189 -17.29 9.35 28.88
C ASP A 189 -18.59 8.75 29.42
N SER A 190 -18.63 8.78 30.75
CA SER A 190 -19.80 8.67 31.62
C SER A 190 -20.92 9.59 31.13
N TRP A 191 -22.14 9.05 30.96
CA TRP A 191 -23.37 9.79 31.26
C TRP A 191 -24.41 8.80 31.81
N GLU A 192 -25.02 9.25 32.91
CA GLU A 192 -26.04 8.63 33.75
C GLU A 192 -27.28 8.13 33.01
#